data_AF-A0A2M8CY38-F1
#
_entry.id   AF-A0A2M8CY38-F1
#
_cell.length_a   1.000
_cell.length_b   1.000
_cell.length_c   1.000
_cell.angle_alpha   90.00
_cell.angle_beta   90.00
_cell.angle_gamma   90.00
#
_symmetry.space_group_name_H-M   'P 1'
#
loop_
_entity.id
_entity.type
_entity.pdbx_description
1 polymer ?
#
loop_
_entity_poly.entity_id
_entity_poly.type
_entity_poly.pdbx_seq_one_letter_code
_entity_poly.pdbx_strand_id
1 'polypeptide(L)'
;MPSQIKDMSVTDLVRLFKENAVTASDCAHLCIDVQKIYDNLSTATHIADKINPVFNQLGICNYLIFQAYEVNENGLPFGSSAFNQVRPFPGDKIVRKTRSSAVGGSNIDTLLKENNSRLVAITGFAFGQCVKQTAEDIQKGQYGYHTVIFTDGVNRDPSHYSLQDEMAKKGIVFTSSQNFFEALQKIETCRSKPLLPVQPDPRI
;
A
#
# COMPACT_ATOMS: atom_id res chain seq x y z
N MET A 1 18.08 22.71 5.05
CA MET A 1 17.13 21.88 5.81
C MET A 1 16.26 21.16 4.79
N PRO A 2 16.24 19.81 4.74
CA PRO A 2 15.27 19.10 3.93
C PRO A 2 13.86 19.53 4.36
N SER A 3 13.03 20.01 3.43
CA SER A 3 11.65 20.37 3.73
C SER A 3 10.82 19.11 3.78
N GLN A 4 9.90 19.00 4.74
CA GLN A 4 8.88 17.96 4.70
C GLN A 4 8.10 18.11 3.39
N ILE A 5 8.23 17.17 2.45
CA ILE A 5 7.35 17.16 1.27
C ILE A 5 5.92 17.12 1.78
N LYS A 6 5.17 18.13 1.35
CA LYS A 6 3.76 18.26 1.62
C LYS A 6 3.01 17.14 0.90
N ASP A 7 2.07 16.54 1.61
CA ASP A 7 1.13 15.61 1.00
C ASP A 7 0.45 16.26 -0.20
N MET A 8 0.37 15.51 -1.30
CA MET A 8 -0.36 15.93 -2.47
C MET A 8 -1.82 16.23 -2.08
N SER A 9 -2.31 17.38 -2.52
CA SER A 9 -3.66 17.84 -2.19
C SER A 9 -4.71 16.97 -2.89
N VAL A 10 -5.93 16.96 -2.36
CA VAL A 10 -7.07 16.30 -3.02
C VAL A 10 -7.28 16.82 -4.44
N THR A 11 -7.13 18.13 -4.67
CA THR A 11 -7.28 18.73 -6.01
C THR A 11 -6.24 18.21 -6.99
N ASP A 12 -4.98 18.11 -6.57
CA ASP A 12 -3.89 17.60 -7.41
C ASP A 12 -4.05 16.09 -7.69
N LEU A 13 -4.50 15.31 -6.69
CA LEU A 13 -4.81 13.89 -6.87
C LEU A 13 -5.97 13.68 -7.84
N VAL A 14 -7.05 14.45 -7.74
CA VAL A 14 -8.17 14.39 -8.69
C VAL A 14 -7.70 14.67 -10.11
N ARG A 15 -6.81 15.66 -10.30
CA ARG A 15 -6.21 15.95 -11.60
C ARG A 15 -5.39 14.75 -12.09
N LEU A 16 -4.48 14.24 -11.26
CA LEU A 16 -3.64 13.09 -11.57
C LEU A 16 -4.49 11.87 -11.99
N PHE A 17 -5.53 11.55 -11.24
CA PHE A 17 -6.40 10.41 -11.54
C PHE A 17 -7.15 10.61 -12.86
N LYS A 18 -7.66 11.80 -13.13
CA LYS A 18 -8.35 12.11 -14.40
C LYS A 18 -7.40 12.03 -15.60
N GLU A 19 -6.21 12.60 -15.51
CA GLU A 19 -5.20 12.59 -16.58
C GLU A 19 -4.76 11.16 -16.94
N ASN A 20 -4.72 10.26 -15.95
CA ASN A 20 -4.33 8.87 -16.14
C ASN A 20 -5.53 7.90 -16.27
N ALA A 21 -6.75 8.45 -16.33
CA ALA A 21 -8.01 7.72 -16.36
C ALA A 21 -8.12 6.63 -15.27
N VAL A 22 -7.58 6.88 -14.07
CA VAL A 22 -7.59 5.95 -12.93
C VAL A 22 -9.01 5.87 -12.34
N THR A 23 -9.45 4.66 -12.01
CA THR A 23 -10.63 4.36 -11.19
C THR A 23 -10.24 3.53 -9.98
N ALA A 24 -11.20 3.27 -9.08
CA ALA A 24 -11.00 2.38 -7.94
C ALA A 24 -10.52 1.00 -8.38
N SER A 25 -11.05 0.45 -9.48
CA SER A 25 -10.66 -0.86 -9.99
C SER A 25 -9.22 -0.92 -10.53
N ASP A 26 -8.60 0.21 -10.85
CA ASP A 26 -7.19 0.28 -11.27
C ASP A 26 -6.21 0.31 -10.09
N CYS A 27 -6.72 0.49 -8.88
CA CYS A 27 -5.90 0.61 -7.69
C CYS A 27 -5.57 -0.77 -7.11
N ALA A 28 -4.42 -0.86 -6.46
CA ALA A 28 -4.06 -1.92 -5.54
C ALA A 28 -3.40 -1.33 -4.30
N HIS A 29 -3.53 -2.02 -3.16
CA HIS A 29 -2.85 -1.64 -1.94
C HIS A 29 -1.80 -2.67 -1.55
N LEU A 30 -0.54 -2.26 -1.42
CA LEU A 30 0.56 -3.07 -0.89
C LEU A 30 0.81 -2.70 0.57
N CYS A 31 0.56 -3.64 1.46
CA CYS A 31 0.82 -3.51 2.88
C CYS A 31 2.10 -4.29 3.22
N ILE A 32 3.22 -3.59 3.37
CA ILE A 32 4.55 -4.19 3.40
C ILE A 32 5.02 -4.43 4.85
N ASP A 33 5.39 -5.67 5.16
CA ASP A 33 6.12 -6.06 6.37
C ASP A 33 5.49 -5.55 7.69
N VAL A 34 4.16 -5.52 7.77
CA VAL A 34 3.41 -5.19 9.02
C VAL A 34 3.41 -6.34 10.04
N GLN A 35 4.50 -7.10 10.07
CA GLN A 35 4.72 -8.23 10.97
C GLN A 35 5.11 -7.73 12.37
N LYS A 36 4.77 -8.49 13.41
CA LYS A 36 5.07 -8.15 14.82
C LYS A 36 6.56 -7.92 15.08
N ILE A 37 7.44 -8.60 14.35
CA ILE A 37 8.90 -8.50 14.51
C ILE A 37 9.45 -7.09 14.26
N TYR A 38 8.70 -6.22 13.57
CA TYR A 38 9.14 -4.87 13.25
C TYR A 38 8.68 -3.81 14.28
N ASP A 39 7.99 -4.23 15.34
CA ASP A 39 7.59 -3.44 16.52
C ASP A 39 7.19 -1.97 16.24
N ASN A 40 6.21 -1.80 15.34
CA ASN A 40 5.66 -0.48 15.01
C ASN A 40 4.14 -0.49 15.09
N LEU A 41 3.65 -0.52 16.33
CA LEU A 41 2.25 -0.72 16.63
C LEU A 41 1.36 0.42 16.13
N SER A 42 1.76 1.68 16.28
CA SER A 42 0.92 2.83 15.91
C SER A 42 0.59 2.88 14.42
N THR A 43 1.59 2.73 13.55
CA THR A 43 1.36 2.68 12.10
C THR A 43 0.60 1.40 11.71
N ALA A 44 0.90 0.26 12.33
CA ALA A 44 0.17 -0.98 12.06
C ALA A 44 -1.31 -0.88 12.45
N THR A 45 -1.62 -0.27 13.59
CA THR A 45 -2.99 0.04 14.04
C THR A 45 -3.68 0.97 13.05
N HIS A 46 -3.03 2.05 12.63
CA HIS A 46 -3.63 2.97 11.66
C HIS A 46 -3.96 2.28 10.33
N ILE A 47 -3.05 1.44 9.82
CA ILE A 47 -3.29 0.65 8.61
C ILE A 47 -4.51 -0.28 8.81
N ALA A 48 -4.54 -1.02 9.92
CA ALA A 48 -5.61 -1.98 10.23
C ALA A 48 -6.99 -1.31 10.39
N ASP A 49 -7.03 -0.16 11.07
CA ASP A 49 -8.29 0.47 11.47
C ASP A 49 -8.83 1.47 10.44
N LYS A 50 -7.94 2.08 9.63
CA LYS A 50 -8.30 3.23 8.77
C LYS A 50 -8.08 2.98 7.29
N ILE A 51 -7.10 2.15 6.90
CA ILE A 51 -6.69 2.04 5.50
C ILE A 51 -7.25 0.76 4.87
N ASN A 52 -6.92 -0.41 5.40
CA ASN A 52 -7.37 -1.70 4.85
C ASN A 52 -8.90 -1.81 4.75
N PRO A 53 -9.69 -1.40 5.76
CA PRO A 53 -11.14 -1.52 5.69
C PRO A 53 -11.74 -0.69 4.55
N VAL A 54 -11.17 0.49 4.25
CA VAL A 54 -11.66 1.36 3.19
C VAL A 54 -11.35 0.78 1.82
N PHE A 55 -10.13 0.26 1.60
CA PHE A 55 -9.80 -0.46 0.38
C PHE A 55 -10.73 -1.67 0.17
N ASN A 56 -10.98 -2.44 1.22
CA ASN A 56 -11.86 -3.61 1.14
C ASN A 56 -13.31 -3.21 0.80
N GLN A 57 -13.85 -2.14 1.42
CA GLN A 57 -15.18 -1.59 1.08
C GLN A 57 -15.27 -1.12 -0.37
N LEU A 58 -14.16 -0.61 -0.93
CA LEU A 58 -14.03 -0.21 -2.33
C LEU A 58 -13.85 -1.38 -3.30
N GLY A 59 -13.78 -2.63 -2.81
CA GLY A 59 -13.48 -3.79 -3.63
C GLY A 59 -12.07 -3.77 -4.20
N ILE A 60 -11.17 -2.98 -3.62
CA ILE A 60 -9.77 -2.88 -4.00
C ILE A 60 -8.99 -3.95 -3.22
N CYS A 61 -8.21 -4.76 -3.93
CA CYS A 61 -7.46 -5.84 -3.32
C CYS A 61 -6.32 -5.29 -2.44
N ASN A 62 -6.26 -5.72 -1.17
CA ASN A 62 -5.08 -5.55 -0.34
C ASN A 62 -4.14 -6.74 -0.50
N TYR A 63 -2.87 -6.45 -0.72
CA TYR A 63 -1.78 -7.41 -0.74
C TYR A 63 -0.97 -7.26 0.55
N LEU A 64 -1.15 -8.19 1.47
CA LEU A 64 -0.38 -8.28 2.71
C LEU A 64 0.95 -8.97 2.39
N ILE A 65 2.01 -8.18 2.27
CA ILE A 65 3.33 -8.64 1.88
C ILE A 65 4.20 -8.83 3.12
N PHE A 66 4.85 -9.97 3.24
CA PHE A 66 5.68 -10.31 4.40
C PHE A 66 7.01 -10.94 4.02
N GLN A 67 8.03 -10.66 4.81
CA GLN A 67 9.37 -11.21 4.63
C GLN A 67 9.42 -12.68 5.06
N ALA A 68 9.87 -13.52 4.12
CA ALA A 68 9.85 -14.98 4.12
C ALA A 68 10.69 -15.72 5.17
N TYR A 69 11.41 -15.02 6.04
CA TYR A 69 12.41 -15.67 6.90
C TYR A 69 11.79 -16.52 8.03
N GLU A 70 10.49 -16.42 8.27
CA GLU A 70 9.82 -17.16 9.35
C GLU A 70 8.43 -17.64 8.89
N VAL A 71 8.40 -18.82 8.26
CA VAL A 71 7.18 -19.59 8.01
C VAL A 71 7.17 -20.82 8.93
N ASN A 72 5.99 -21.23 9.39
CA ASN A 72 5.86 -22.51 10.07
C ASN A 72 6.01 -23.67 9.06
N GLU A 73 6.01 -24.90 9.56
CA GLU A 73 6.11 -26.14 8.77
C GLU A 73 5.08 -26.27 7.64
N ASN A 74 3.99 -25.50 7.67
CA ASN A 74 2.94 -25.48 6.65
C ASN A 74 3.14 -24.39 5.58
N GLY A 75 4.28 -23.70 5.58
CA GLY A 75 4.58 -22.61 4.63
C GLY A 75 3.77 -21.34 4.88
N LEU A 76 3.03 -21.27 5.99
CA LEU A 76 2.31 -20.08 6.42
C LEU A 76 3.27 -19.17 7.18
N PRO A 77 3.20 -17.82 7.02
CA PRO A 77 3.77 -16.93 8.04
C PRO A 77 3.23 -17.39 9.40
N PHE A 78 4.03 -17.41 10.46
CA PHE A 78 3.64 -17.92 11.79
C PHE A 78 2.24 -17.47 12.24
N GLY A 79 1.18 -18.20 11.84
CA GLY A 79 -0.23 -17.93 12.12
C GLY A 79 -0.71 -16.48 11.99
N SER A 80 -1.95 -16.26 12.44
CA SER A 80 -2.49 -14.97 12.86
C SER A 80 -1.53 -14.17 13.78
N SER A 81 -0.59 -14.86 14.42
CA SER A 81 0.40 -14.31 15.34
C SER A 81 1.55 -13.54 14.69
N ALA A 82 1.82 -13.71 13.39
CA ALA A 82 2.93 -13.05 12.70
C ALA A 82 2.60 -11.60 12.33
N PHE A 83 1.33 -11.31 12.05
CA PHE A 83 0.86 -9.95 11.77
C PHE A 83 0.53 -9.24 13.08
N ASN A 84 0.74 -7.91 13.09
CA ASN A 84 0.36 -7.08 14.22
C ASN A 84 -1.18 -6.96 14.31
N GLN A 85 -1.76 -5.76 14.38
CA GLN A 85 -3.22 -5.60 14.34
C GLN A 85 -3.81 -5.76 12.93
N VAL A 86 -2.95 -5.76 11.89
CA VAL A 86 -3.39 -5.94 10.51
C VAL A 86 -3.83 -7.39 10.29
N ARG A 87 -5.07 -7.58 9.83
CA ARG A 87 -5.63 -8.87 9.44
C ARG A 87 -6.13 -8.81 7.99
N PRO A 88 -6.00 -9.90 7.23
CA PRO A 88 -6.57 -9.94 5.88
C PRO A 88 -8.10 -9.95 5.97
N PHE A 89 -8.73 -9.20 5.07
CA PHE A 89 -10.16 -9.29 4.78
C PHE A 89 -10.43 -10.38 3.72
N PRO A 90 -11.67 -10.87 3.59
CA PRO A 90 -12.05 -11.70 2.45
C PRO A 90 -11.70 -11.02 1.13
N GLY A 91 -10.94 -11.72 0.27
CA GLY A 91 -10.47 -11.21 -1.02
C GLY A 91 -9.04 -10.64 -1.01
N ASP A 92 -8.48 -10.35 0.17
CA ASP A 92 -7.08 -9.95 0.30
C ASP A 92 -6.14 -11.11 -0.07
N LYS A 93 -4.92 -10.76 -0.48
CA LYS A 93 -3.88 -11.71 -0.87
C LYS A 93 -2.70 -11.61 0.07
N ILE A 94 -2.23 -12.75 0.55
CA ILE A 94 -1.03 -12.86 1.37
C ILE A 94 0.14 -13.20 0.43
N VAL A 95 1.16 -12.34 0.39
CA VAL A 95 2.28 -12.45 -0.56
C VAL A 95 3.60 -12.56 0.18
N ARG A 96 4.36 -13.61 -0.11
CA ARG A 96 5.66 -13.86 0.49
C ARG A 96 6.76 -13.22 -0.34
N LYS A 97 7.65 -12.44 0.27
CA LYS A 97 8.86 -11.90 -0.38
C LYS A 97 10.14 -12.37 0.29
N THR A 98 11.20 -12.53 -0.50
CA THR A 98 12.52 -12.99 -0.02
C THR A 98 13.60 -11.91 -0.09
N ARG A 99 13.24 -10.68 -0.48
CA ARG A 99 14.12 -9.50 -0.57
C ARG A 99 13.42 -8.27 0.02
N SER A 100 14.16 -7.18 0.19
CA SER A 100 13.60 -5.90 0.63
C SER A 100 12.47 -5.42 -0.28
N SER A 101 12.68 -5.49 -1.60
CA SER A 101 11.68 -5.14 -2.61
C SER A 101 10.59 -6.20 -2.70
N ALA A 102 9.31 -5.81 -2.69
CA ALA A 102 8.21 -6.75 -2.84
C ALA A 102 8.20 -7.43 -4.21
N VAL A 103 8.60 -6.73 -5.27
CA VAL A 103 8.76 -7.34 -6.61
C VAL A 103 10.00 -8.23 -6.69
N GLY A 104 10.96 -8.06 -5.79
CA GLY A 104 12.16 -8.89 -5.67
C GLY A 104 11.86 -10.21 -4.97
N GLY A 105 11.57 -11.27 -5.73
CA GLY A 105 11.41 -12.61 -5.17
C GLY A 105 10.04 -12.85 -4.51
N SER A 106 8.99 -12.27 -5.10
CA SER A 106 7.59 -12.66 -4.93
C SER A 106 6.88 -12.68 -6.29
N ASN A 107 5.61 -13.08 -6.32
CA ASN A 107 4.74 -13.03 -7.50
C ASN A 107 3.85 -11.77 -7.55
N ILE A 108 4.17 -10.70 -6.83
CA ILE A 108 3.29 -9.52 -6.72
C ILE A 108 3.00 -8.86 -8.08
N ASP A 109 3.99 -8.76 -8.97
CA ASP A 109 3.80 -8.19 -10.32
C ASP A 109 2.76 -8.98 -11.13
N THR A 110 2.84 -10.32 -11.09
CA THR A 110 1.85 -11.19 -11.73
C THR A 110 0.45 -10.92 -11.20
N LEU A 111 0.30 -10.86 -9.87
CA LEU A 111 -1.00 -10.62 -9.24
C LEU A 111 -1.58 -9.24 -9.58
N LEU A 112 -0.74 -8.21 -9.61
CA LEU A 112 -1.15 -6.85 -9.99
C LEU A 112 -1.58 -6.78 -11.46
N LYS A 113 -0.90 -7.50 -12.36
CA LYS A 113 -1.29 -7.62 -13.77
C LYS A 113 -2.61 -8.36 -13.94
N GLU A 114 -2.80 -9.47 -13.23
CA GLU A 114 -4.06 -10.23 -13.24
C GLU A 114 -5.24 -9.40 -12.75
N ASN A 115 -5.01 -8.49 -11.79
CA ASN A 115 -6.01 -7.55 -11.27
C ASN A 115 -6.15 -6.27 -12.13
N ASN A 116 -5.42 -6.15 -13.25
CA ASN A 116 -5.38 -4.96 -14.11
C ASN A 116 -5.03 -3.66 -13.35
N SER A 117 -4.25 -3.77 -12.28
CA SER A 117 -3.85 -2.62 -11.48
C SER A 117 -2.85 -1.76 -12.25
N ARG A 118 -3.03 -0.44 -12.21
CA ARG A 118 -2.14 0.56 -12.82
C ARG A 118 -1.57 1.52 -11.79
N LEU A 119 -2.27 1.67 -10.66
CA LEU A 119 -1.84 2.48 -9.54
C LEU A 119 -1.68 1.60 -8.30
N VAL A 120 -0.57 1.76 -7.62
CA VAL A 120 -0.22 1.04 -6.40
C VAL A 120 -0.06 2.02 -5.25
N ALA A 121 -0.94 1.90 -4.25
CA ALA A 121 -0.80 2.56 -2.97
C ALA A 121 0.04 1.68 -2.03
N ILE A 122 0.98 2.27 -1.29
CA ILE A 122 1.92 1.56 -0.44
C ILE A 122 1.83 2.05 1.00
N THR A 123 1.76 1.10 1.92
CA THR A 123 1.89 1.27 3.37
C THR A 123 2.90 0.26 3.93
N GLY A 124 3.28 0.42 5.19
CA GLY A 124 4.04 -0.56 5.96
C GLY A 124 5.46 -0.11 6.32
N PHE A 125 6.37 -1.08 6.46
CA PHE A 125 7.67 -0.90 7.07
C PHE A 125 8.82 -1.57 6.27
N ALA A 126 10.08 -1.17 6.47
CA ALA A 126 10.50 0.13 6.97
C ALA A 126 10.54 1.15 5.81
N PHE A 127 10.17 2.41 6.07
CA PHE A 127 10.11 3.48 5.06
C PHE A 127 11.39 3.57 4.23
N GLY A 128 12.54 3.71 4.90
CA GLY A 128 13.86 3.83 4.27
C GLY A 128 14.39 2.56 3.58
N GLN A 129 13.71 1.42 3.72
CA GLN A 129 14.17 0.12 3.24
C GLN A 129 13.10 -0.53 2.34
N CYS A 130 12.28 -1.43 2.87
CA CYS A 130 11.37 -2.25 2.07
C CYS A 130 10.32 -1.39 1.32
N VAL A 131 9.79 -0.35 1.96
CA VAL A 131 8.83 0.57 1.33
C VAL A 131 9.51 1.35 0.20
N LYS A 132 10.62 2.05 0.48
CA LYS A 132 11.41 2.76 -0.53
C LYS A 132 11.74 1.87 -1.72
N GLN A 133 12.34 0.71 -1.45
CA GLN A 133 12.87 -0.13 -2.51
C GLN A 133 11.75 -0.74 -3.35
N THR A 134 10.63 -1.11 -2.72
CA THR A 134 9.44 -1.55 -3.44
C THR A 134 8.88 -0.42 -4.31
N ALA A 135 8.71 0.78 -3.77
CA ALA A 135 8.15 1.92 -4.49
C ALA A 135 9.02 2.32 -5.70
N GLU A 136 10.33 2.37 -5.52
CA GLU A 136 11.26 2.67 -6.61
C GLU A 136 11.31 1.55 -7.65
N ASP A 137 11.27 0.29 -7.24
CA ASP A 137 11.34 -0.83 -8.18
C ASP A 137 10.04 -0.95 -8.98
N ILE A 138 8.88 -0.93 -8.33
CA ILE A 138 7.58 -1.13 -8.99
C ILE A 138 7.24 -0.03 -10.00
N GLN A 139 7.80 1.17 -9.83
CA GLN A 139 7.62 2.26 -10.79
C GLN A 139 8.55 2.14 -12.02
N LYS A 140 9.68 1.40 -11.93
CA LYS A 140 10.64 1.29 -13.04
C LYS A 140 10.01 0.62 -14.26
N GLY A 141 10.53 0.96 -15.44
CA GLY A 141 9.92 0.66 -16.74
C GLY A 141 9.54 -0.80 -17.03
N GLN A 142 10.16 -1.80 -16.38
CA GLN A 142 9.74 -3.20 -16.55
C GLN A 142 8.40 -3.54 -15.86
N TYR A 143 7.98 -2.72 -14.88
CA TYR A 143 6.75 -2.86 -14.11
C TYR A 143 5.78 -1.71 -14.39
N GLY A 144 6.26 -0.46 -14.30
CA GLY A 144 5.58 0.73 -14.82
C GLY A 144 4.32 1.20 -14.06
N TYR A 145 4.17 0.84 -12.79
CA TYR A 145 3.00 1.24 -11.99
C TYR A 145 3.12 2.68 -11.47
N HIS A 146 2.01 3.44 -11.50
CA HIS A 146 1.94 4.69 -10.74
C HIS A 146 2.00 4.37 -9.25
N THR A 147 2.90 5.03 -8.53
CA THR A 147 3.17 4.68 -7.14
C THR A 147 2.80 5.81 -6.20
N VAL A 148 1.98 5.49 -5.21
CA VAL A 148 1.55 6.40 -4.14
C VAL A 148 1.98 5.82 -2.81
N ILE A 149 2.62 6.62 -1.95
CA ILE A 149 2.91 6.26 -0.57
C ILE A 149 1.99 7.04 0.35
N PHE A 150 1.32 6.32 1.25
CA PHE A 150 0.51 6.92 2.30
C PHE A 150 1.39 7.35 3.46
N THR A 151 1.52 8.66 3.65
CA THR A 151 2.43 9.25 4.64
C THR A 151 2.00 9.00 6.08
N ASP A 152 0.72 8.71 6.30
CA ASP A 152 0.12 8.26 7.55
C ASP A 152 0.12 6.73 7.71
N GLY A 153 0.51 5.98 6.67
CA GLY A 153 0.58 4.52 6.66
C GLY A 153 2.01 3.95 6.62
N VAL A 154 3.03 4.75 6.92
CA VAL A 154 4.44 4.31 6.93
C VAL A 154 5.20 4.86 8.14
N ASN A 155 6.26 4.18 8.59
CA ASN A 155 7.13 4.69 9.65
C ASN A 155 8.14 5.72 9.12
N ARG A 156 7.69 6.96 8.94
CA ARG A 156 8.53 8.08 8.52
C ARG A 156 8.86 8.99 9.71
N ASP A 157 10.09 9.49 9.75
CA ASP A 157 10.58 10.49 10.71
C ASP A 157 11.44 11.55 9.99
N PRO A 158 11.88 12.64 10.65
CA PRO A 158 12.63 13.71 9.99
C PRO A 158 13.92 13.29 9.28
N SER A 159 14.58 12.19 9.69
CA SER A 159 15.76 11.66 9.00
C SER A 159 15.44 11.15 7.59
N HIS A 160 14.17 10.87 7.31
CA HIS A 160 13.69 10.36 6.04
C HIS A 160 13.28 11.44 5.02
N TYR A 161 13.35 12.73 5.36
CA TYR A 161 12.86 13.80 4.47
C TYR A 161 13.69 13.96 3.18
N SER A 162 15.02 13.86 3.25
CA SER A 162 15.85 13.88 2.04
C SER A 162 15.56 12.70 1.12
N LEU A 163 15.31 11.53 1.71
CA LEU A 163 14.90 10.34 0.95
C LEU A 163 13.55 10.56 0.26
N GLN A 164 12.59 11.14 0.97
CA GLN A 164 11.29 11.50 0.39
C GLN A 164 11.45 12.45 -0.81
N ASP A 165 12.34 13.45 -0.69
CA ASP A 165 12.65 14.40 -1.77
C ASP A 165 13.20 13.69 -3.01
N GLU A 166 14.10 12.72 -2.82
CA GLU A 166 14.66 11.92 -3.91
C GLU A 166 13.60 11.03 -4.57
N MET A 167 12.72 10.41 -3.79
CA MET A 167 11.63 9.56 -4.29
C MET A 167 10.61 10.38 -5.08
N ALA A 168 10.24 11.57 -4.60
CA ALA A 168 9.30 12.44 -5.29
C ALA A 168 9.85 12.96 -6.63
N LYS A 169 11.16 13.27 -6.70
CA LYS A 169 11.82 13.61 -7.97
C LYS A 169 11.78 12.49 -9.00
N LYS A 170 11.66 11.23 -8.55
CA LYS A 170 11.46 10.07 -9.42
C LYS A 170 10.00 9.90 -9.84
N GLY A 171 9.07 10.69 -9.33
CA GLY A 171 7.64 10.61 -9.66
C GLY A 171 6.79 9.83 -8.65
N ILE A 172 7.37 9.37 -7.54
CA ILE A 172 6.60 8.73 -6.46
C ILE A 172 5.75 9.81 -5.77
N VAL A 173 4.44 9.56 -5.69
CA VAL A 173 3.49 10.48 -5.06
C VAL A 173 3.42 10.21 -3.56
N PHE A 174 3.46 11.26 -2.75
CA PHE A 174 3.23 11.20 -1.31
C PHE A 174 1.92 11.89 -0.98
N THR A 175 1.04 11.24 -0.24
CA THR A 175 -0.21 11.85 0.24
C THR A 175 -0.71 11.13 1.51
N SER A 176 -1.69 11.69 2.19
CA SER A 176 -2.39 10.96 3.27
C SER A 176 -3.44 10.02 2.70
N SER A 177 -3.73 8.92 3.39
CA SER A 177 -4.82 8.01 3.02
C SER A 177 -6.15 8.74 2.87
N GLN A 178 -6.44 9.71 3.74
CA GLN A 178 -7.64 10.55 3.67
C GLN A 178 -7.74 11.33 2.36
N ASN A 179 -6.66 12.01 1.94
CA ASN A 179 -6.67 12.78 0.69
C ASN A 179 -6.85 11.86 -0.52
N PHE A 180 -6.22 10.68 -0.51
CA PHE A 180 -6.35 9.68 -1.55
C PHE A 180 -7.80 9.21 -1.72
N PHE A 181 -8.44 8.78 -0.63
CA PHE A 181 -9.82 8.27 -0.68
C PHE A 181 -10.82 9.37 -1.04
N GLU A 182 -10.64 10.61 -0.56
CA GLU A 182 -11.49 11.72 -0.96
C GLU A 182 -11.36 12.03 -2.46
N ALA A 183 -10.14 12.00 -3.00
CA ALA A 183 -9.91 12.19 -4.43
C ALA A 183 -10.54 11.06 -5.26
N LEU A 184 -10.43 9.81 -4.81
CA LEU A 184 -11.05 8.66 -5.46
C LEU A 184 -12.58 8.77 -5.45
N GLN A 185 -13.18 9.15 -4.32
CA GLN A 185 -14.62 9.36 -4.23
C GLN A 185 -15.11 10.46 -5.20
N LYS A 186 -14.35 11.55 -5.36
CA LYS A 186 -14.69 12.65 -6.27
C LYS A 186 -14.69 12.23 -7.75
N ILE A 187 -13.94 11.21 -8.14
CA ILE A 187 -13.95 10.70 -9.52
C ILE A 187 -14.93 9.54 -9.72
N GLU A 188 -15.18 8.73 -8.68
CA GLU A 188 -16.13 7.60 -8.72
C GLU A 188 -17.59 8.04 -8.55
N THR A 189 -17.86 9.14 -7.85
CA THR A 189 -19.22 9.73 -7.82
C THR A 189 -19.68 10.21 -9.20
N CYS A 190 -18.76 10.35 -10.17
CA CYS A 190 -19.10 10.53 -11.58
C CYS A 190 -19.46 9.21 -12.31
N ARG A 191 -19.29 8.04 -11.68
CA ARG A 191 -19.47 6.67 -12.22
C ARG A 191 -20.05 5.73 -11.14
N SER A 192 -21.36 5.74 -10.92
CA SER A 192 -21.96 5.12 -9.72
C SER A 192 -21.86 3.59 -9.62
N LYS A 193 -21.33 3.09 -8.49
CA LYS A 193 -21.86 1.91 -7.75
C LYS A 193 -21.58 2.05 -6.23
N PRO A 194 -22.46 1.53 -5.34
CA PRO A 194 -22.31 1.68 -3.89
C PRO A 194 -21.28 0.72 -3.28
N LEU A 195 -20.65 1.15 -2.18
CA LEU A 195 -19.77 0.34 -1.33
C LEU A 195 -20.60 -0.60 -0.44
N LEU A 196 -20.22 -1.87 -0.34
CA LEU A 196 -20.81 -2.82 0.60
C LEU A 196 -19.95 -2.89 1.88
N PRO A 197 -20.56 -2.92 3.08
CA PRO A 197 -19.81 -3.17 4.30
C PRO A 197 -19.35 -4.63 4.38
N VAL A 198 -18.07 -4.85 4.66
CA VAL A 198 -17.45 -6.18 4.85
C VAL A 198 -16.60 -6.14 6.13
N GLN A 199 -16.67 -7.22 6.92
CA GLN A 199 -15.90 -7.40 8.17
C GLN A 199 -14.61 -8.19 7.90
N PRO A 200 -13.55 -8.02 8.70
CA PRO A 200 -12.34 -8.86 8.62
C PRO A 200 -12.68 -10.35 8.82
N ASP A 201 -11.94 -11.29 8.21
CA ASP A 201 -12.20 -12.73 8.43
C ASP A 201 -11.76 -13.12 9.85
N PRO A 202 -12.68 -13.58 10.72
CA PRO A 202 -12.34 -13.94 12.09
C PRO A 202 -11.56 -15.26 12.22
N ARG A 203 -11.37 -16.02 11.13
CA ARG A 203 -10.77 -17.36 11.11
C ARG A 203 -9.29 -17.37 10.74
N ILE A 204 -8.68 -16.20 10.47
CA ILE A 204 -7.27 -16.06 10.06
C ILE A 204 -6.48 -15.22 11.07
#